data_AF-A0A0D3BKV1-F1
#
_entry.id   AF-A0A0D3BKV1-F1
#
_cell.length_a   1.000
_cell.length_b   1.000
_cell.length_c   1.000
_cell.angle_alpha   90.00
_cell.angle_beta   90.00
_cell.angle_gamma   90.00
#
_symmetry.space_group_name_H-M   'P 1'
#
loop_
_entity.id
_entity.type
_entity.pdbx_description
1 polymer ?
#
loop_
_entity_poly.entity_id
_entity_poly.type
_entity_poly.pdbx_seq_one_letter_code
_entity_poly.pdbx_strand_id
1 'polypeptide(L)'
;METDMVAMMRRAHGHCQDPASVTFSVLSLAMHFHCWLSFFITLYYKLPLKQDRTGWNMIVCVVMGVAQIFLWARWAAVSRHPSNWKLWVVVIASGLAMLLEIYDFPPYGGYFDAHSIWHLAIVPLTILWWSFTRDDAEFRTSSLLKKFKTKAK
;
A
#
# COMPACT_ATOMS: atom_id res chain seq x y z
N MET A 1 31.94 -21.76 4.63
CA MET A 1 30.55 -21.93 4.15
C MET A 1 29.58 -21.00 4.86
N GLU A 2 29.42 -21.08 6.18
CA GLU A 2 28.49 -20.20 6.91
C GLU A 2 28.97 -18.73 6.93
N THR A 3 30.25 -18.51 7.18
CA THR A 3 30.91 -17.19 7.13
C THR A 3 30.87 -16.55 5.75
N ASP A 4 31.02 -17.35 4.69
CA ASP A 4 30.90 -16.90 3.30
C ASP A 4 29.46 -16.51 2.97
N MET A 5 28.48 -17.28 3.46
CA MET A 5 27.06 -17.00 3.26
C MET A 5 26.63 -15.70 3.94
N VAL A 6 27.11 -15.45 5.16
CA VAL A 6 26.86 -14.20 5.90
C VAL A 6 27.53 -13.01 5.21
N ALA A 7 28.77 -13.15 4.75
CA ALA A 7 29.47 -12.11 3.99
C ALA A 7 28.82 -11.85 2.62
N MET A 8 28.26 -12.90 2.00
CA MET A 8 27.53 -12.82 0.74
C MET A 8 26.15 -12.18 0.92
N MET A 9 25.42 -12.49 2.00
CA MET A 9 24.19 -11.78 2.37
C MET A 9 24.45 -10.30 2.65
N ARG A 10 25.56 -9.97 3.35
CA ARG A 10 25.93 -8.58 3.64
C ARG A 10 26.30 -7.78 2.37
N ARG A 11 26.98 -8.41 1.39
CA ARG A 11 27.21 -7.81 0.06
C ARG A 11 25.96 -7.74 -0.80
N ALA A 12 25.08 -8.73 -0.72
CA ALA A 12 23.78 -8.73 -1.39
C ALA A 12 22.91 -7.59 -0.92
N HIS A 13 22.85 -7.35 0.39
CA HIS A 13 22.11 -6.23 0.97
C HIS A 13 22.60 -4.88 0.45
N GLY A 14 23.92 -4.66 0.37
CA GLY A 14 24.50 -3.39 -0.08
C GLY A 14 24.46 -3.13 -1.60
N HIS A 15 24.08 -4.12 -2.42
CA HIS A 15 24.02 -3.99 -3.88
C HIS A 15 22.62 -4.25 -4.48
N CYS A 16 21.67 -4.75 -3.68
CA CYS A 16 20.32 -5.12 -4.12
C CYS A 16 19.29 -3.99 -4.04
N GLN A 17 19.60 -2.92 -3.32
CA GLN A 17 18.65 -1.82 -3.21
C GLN A 17 18.58 -1.10 -4.56
N ASP A 18 17.69 -1.55 -5.45
CA ASP A 18 17.22 -0.75 -6.57
C ASP A 18 16.72 0.56 -5.96
N PRO A 19 17.42 1.68 -6.20
CA PRO A 19 17.13 2.92 -5.49
C PRO A 19 15.67 3.32 -5.68
N ALA A 20 15.12 3.06 -6.87
CA ALA A 20 13.70 3.24 -7.15
C ALA A 20 12.80 2.43 -6.20
N SER A 21 13.02 1.13 -6.03
CA SER A 21 12.17 0.32 -5.15
C SER A 21 12.28 0.71 -3.69
N VAL A 22 13.48 1.02 -3.20
CA VAL A 22 13.66 1.45 -1.81
C VAL A 22 13.00 2.79 -1.60
N THR A 23 13.19 3.73 -2.52
CA THR A 23 12.52 5.02 -2.49
C THR A 23 11.00 4.85 -2.54
N PHE A 24 10.46 3.96 -3.38
CA PHE A 24 9.02 3.66 -3.40
C PHE A 24 8.52 3.04 -2.09
N SER A 25 9.24 2.08 -1.51
CA SER A 25 8.86 1.46 -0.23
C SER A 25 8.93 2.46 0.92
N VAL A 26 9.96 3.32 0.97
CA VAL A 26 10.10 4.37 1.97
C VAL A 26 9.01 5.44 1.81
N LEU A 27 8.70 5.86 0.59
CA LEU A 27 7.62 6.81 0.32
C LEU A 27 6.25 6.24 0.68
N SER A 28 5.99 4.97 0.34
CA SER A 28 4.77 4.26 0.71
C SER A 28 4.63 4.12 2.23
N LEU A 29 5.71 3.75 2.92
CA LEU A 29 5.72 3.64 4.38
C LEU A 29 5.53 5.00 5.05
N ALA A 30 6.17 6.05 4.52
CA ALA A 30 5.99 7.41 4.99
C ALA A 30 4.55 7.90 4.80
N MET A 31 3.91 7.56 3.67
CA MET A 31 2.48 7.84 3.46
C MET A 31 1.60 7.08 4.44
N HIS A 32 1.81 5.79 4.65
CA HIS A 32 1.03 5.01 5.64
C HIS A 32 1.23 5.55 7.05
N PHE A 33 2.45 5.91 7.44
CA PHE A 33 2.75 6.51 8.74
C PHE A 33 2.12 7.89 8.88
N HIS A 34 2.14 8.72 7.84
CA HIS A 34 1.49 10.03 7.82
C HIS A 34 -0.05 9.91 7.90
N CYS A 35 -0.64 8.93 7.22
CA CYS A 35 -2.07 8.62 7.33
C CYS A 35 -2.42 8.14 8.74
N TRP A 36 -1.60 7.27 9.34
CA TRP A 36 -1.78 6.81 10.71
C TRP A 36 -1.69 7.97 11.70
N LEU A 37 -0.64 8.78 11.59
CA LEU A 37 -0.43 9.98 12.40
C LEU A 37 -1.60 10.97 12.25
N SER A 38 -2.09 11.20 11.03
CA SER A 38 -3.24 12.09 10.77
C SER A 38 -4.54 11.53 11.37
N PHE A 39 -4.74 10.22 11.34
CA PHE A 39 -5.87 9.55 11.98
C PHE A 39 -5.82 9.73 13.51
N PHE A 40 -4.67 9.47 14.14
CA PHE A 40 -4.51 9.64 15.59
C PHE A 40 -4.57 11.11 16.02
N ILE A 41 -4.01 12.03 15.24
CA ILE A 41 -4.16 13.48 15.46
C ILE A 41 -5.65 13.84 15.39
N THR A 42 -6.36 13.39 14.36
CA THR A 42 -7.80 13.62 14.24
C THR A 42 -8.55 13.05 15.45
N LEU A 43 -8.24 11.83 15.87
CA LEU A 43 -8.88 11.18 17.02
C LEU A 43 -8.58 11.91 18.35
N TYR A 44 -7.33 12.35 18.53
CA TYR A 44 -6.84 13.06 19.71
C TYR A 44 -7.43 14.47 19.83
N TYR A 45 -7.58 15.20 18.72
CA TYR A 45 -8.15 16.54 18.70
C TYR A 45 -9.69 16.55 18.57
N LYS A 46 -10.36 15.45 18.18
CA LYS A 46 -11.83 15.37 17.92
C LYS A 46 -12.67 14.75 19.04
N LEU A 47 -12.09 14.19 20.11
CA LEU A 47 -12.85 13.95 21.35
C LEU A 47 -12.73 15.20 22.22
N PRO A 48 -13.58 16.22 21.95
CA PRO A 48 -14.93 16.21 22.51
C PRO A 48 -16.03 16.64 21.51
N LEU A 49 -17.04 15.78 21.37
CA LEU A 49 -18.45 16.05 21.04
C LEU A 49 -18.80 17.42 20.41
N LYS A 50 -18.43 17.67 19.15
CA LYS A 50 -19.11 18.71 18.35
C LYS A 50 -19.16 18.38 16.86
N GLN A 51 -20.38 18.31 16.36
CA GLN A 51 -20.83 17.75 15.09
C GLN A 51 -20.60 18.66 13.86
N ASP A 52 -19.82 19.74 13.96
CA ASP A 52 -19.80 20.81 12.94
C ASP A 52 -18.57 20.87 12.02
N ARG A 53 -17.60 19.94 12.14
CA ARG A 53 -16.35 19.96 11.32
C ARG A 53 -16.08 18.71 10.49
N THR A 54 -17.12 18.03 10.01
CA THR A 54 -17.02 16.74 9.30
C THR A 54 -16.38 16.87 7.90
N GLY A 55 -16.54 18.02 7.22
CA GLY A 55 -16.09 18.20 5.84
C GLY A 55 -14.56 18.23 5.62
N TRP A 56 -13.79 18.87 6.51
CA TRP A 56 -12.33 19.02 6.31
C TRP A 56 -11.56 17.70 6.42
N ASN A 57 -11.95 16.82 7.35
CA ASN A 57 -11.31 15.51 7.50
C ASN A 57 -11.51 14.64 6.25
N MET A 58 -12.71 14.68 5.67
CA MET A 58 -13.03 13.95 4.44
C MET A 58 -12.20 14.45 3.26
N ILE A 59 -12.03 15.77 3.11
CA ILE A 59 -11.20 16.34 2.03
C ILE A 59 -9.76 15.84 2.13
N VAL A 60 -9.16 15.87 3.33
CA VAL A 60 -7.79 15.38 3.54
C VAL A 60 -7.71 13.87 3.24
N CYS A 61 -8.64 13.06 3.74
CA CYS A 61 -8.70 11.63 3.44
C CYS A 61 -8.80 11.35 1.94
N VAL A 62 -9.66 12.06 1.21
CA VAL A 62 -9.85 11.89 -0.24
C VAL A 62 -8.58 12.28 -1.00
N VAL A 63 -7.96 13.42 -0.69
CA VAL A 63 -6.71 13.86 -1.35
C VAL A 63 -5.59 12.83 -1.15
N MET A 64 -5.44 12.32 0.08
CA MET A 64 -4.45 11.29 0.39
C MET A 64 -4.75 9.97 -0.33
N GLY A 65 -6.01 9.55 -0.37
CA GLY A 65 -6.46 8.36 -1.08
C GLY A 65 -6.18 8.42 -2.59
N VAL A 66 -6.50 9.55 -3.23
CA VAL A 66 -6.22 9.79 -4.66
C VAL A 66 -4.72 9.75 -4.94
N ALA A 67 -3.90 10.42 -4.11
CA ALA A 67 -2.45 10.38 -4.23
C ALA A 67 -1.90 8.94 -4.13
N GLN A 68 -2.44 8.15 -3.19
CA GLN A 68 -2.04 6.77 -2.98
C GLN A 68 -2.36 5.88 -4.19
N ILE A 69 -3.58 5.99 -4.74
CA ILE A 69 -4.02 5.25 -5.94
C ILE A 69 -3.13 5.63 -7.13
N PHE A 70 -2.84 6.92 -7.32
CA PHE A 70 -2.03 7.41 -8.43
C PHE A 70 -0.60 6.88 -8.39
N LEU A 71 0.03 6.88 -7.20
CA LEU A 71 1.38 6.34 -7.03
C LEU A 71 1.45 4.85 -7.34
N TRP A 72 0.47 4.07 -6.87
CA TRP A 72 0.42 2.63 -7.15
C TRP A 72 0.10 2.34 -8.61
N ALA A 73 -0.81 3.08 -9.23
CA ALA A 73 -1.10 2.95 -10.67
C ALA A 73 0.15 3.23 -11.52
N ARG A 74 0.90 4.30 -11.19
CA ARG A 74 2.16 4.61 -11.87
C ARG A 74 3.18 3.49 -11.71
N TRP A 75 3.33 2.95 -10.50
CA TRP A 75 4.23 1.82 -10.28
C TRP A 75 3.79 0.58 -11.06
N ALA A 76 2.49 0.25 -11.06
CA ALA A 76 1.93 -0.87 -11.83
C ALA A 76 2.21 -0.77 -13.33
N ALA A 77 2.13 0.44 -13.87
CA ALA A 77 2.33 0.73 -15.29
C ALA A 77 3.81 0.64 -15.71
N VAL A 78 4.73 1.08 -14.84
CA VAL A 78 6.17 1.11 -15.15
C VAL A 78 6.87 -0.19 -14.75
N SER A 79 6.39 -0.86 -13.71
CA SER A 79 6.94 -2.12 -13.23
C SER A 79 6.71 -3.22 -14.27
N ARG A 80 7.69 -4.11 -14.44
CA ARG A 80 7.54 -5.35 -15.23
C ARG A 80 7.39 -6.58 -14.33
N HIS A 81 6.86 -6.38 -13.12
CA HIS A 81 6.74 -7.43 -12.13
C HIS A 81 5.69 -8.48 -12.56
N PRO A 82 5.97 -9.79 -12.46
CA PRO A 82 5.03 -10.84 -12.90
C PRO A 82 3.69 -10.81 -12.16
N SER A 83 3.67 -10.27 -10.93
CA SER A 83 2.46 -10.15 -10.10
C SER A 83 1.75 -8.79 -10.22
N ASN A 84 2.06 -7.98 -11.25
CA ASN A 84 1.45 -6.66 -11.46
C ASN A 84 -0.09 -6.67 -11.53
N TRP A 85 -0.69 -7.77 -11.97
CA TRP A 85 -2.15 -7.89 -12.07
C TRP A 85 -2.83 -7.73 -10.70
N LYS A 86 -2.22 -8.23 -9.62
CA LYS A 86 -2.74 -8.08 -8.24
C LYS A 86 -2.79 -6.62 -7.84
N LEU A 87 -1.77 -5.87 -8.26
CA LEU A 87 -1.65 -4.45 -7.95
C LEU A 87 -2.66 -3.61 -8.75
N TRP A 88 -2.92 -3.96 -10.01
CA TRP A 88 -4.00 -3.34 -10.80
C TRP A 88 -5.38 -3.59 -10.21
N VAL A 89 -5.65 -4.82 -9.75
CA VAL A 89 -6.89 -5.14 -9.03
C VAL A 89 -7.02 -4.27 -7.78
N VAL A 90 -5.93 -4.08 -7.03
CA VAL A 90 -5.95 -3.23 -5.83
C VAL A 90 -6.20 -1.76 -6.18
N VAL A 91 -5.53 -1.23 -7.20
CA VAL A 91 -5.72 0.16 -7.67
C VAL A 91 -7.18 0.43 -8.06
N ILE A 92 -7.78 -0.48 -8.85
CA ILE A 92 -9.17 -0.33 -9.29
C ILE A 92 -10.15 -0.48 -8.11
N ALA A 93 -9.96 -1.50 -7.27
CA ALA A 93 -10.84 -1.74 -6.13
C ALA A 93 -10.76 -0.60 -5.08
N SER A 94 -9.57 -0.06 -4.82
CA SER A 94 -9.38 1.13 -3.98
C SER A 94 -10.07 2.37 -4.55
N GLY A 95 -10.02 2.55 -5.88
CA GLY A 95 -10.74 3.64 -6.55
C GLY A 95 -12.25 3.51 -6.42
N LEU A 96 -12.78 2.29 -6.60
CA LEU A 96 -14.20 2.01 -6.39
C LEU A 96 -14.62 2.24 -4.93
N ALA A 97 -13.83 1.78 -3.97
CA ALA A 97 -14.10 2.00 -2.54
C ALA A 97 -14.14 3.50 -2.19
N MET A 98 -13.22 4.30 -2.75
CA MET A 98 -13.23 5.76 -2.57
C MET A 98 -14.49 6.42 -3.16
N LEU A 99 -14.97 5.95 -4.31
CA LEU A 99 -16.21 6.45 -4.91
C LEU A 99 -17.44 6.09 -4.07
N LEU A 100 -17.47 4.89 -3.48
CA LEU A 100 -18.50 4.47 -2.52
C LEU A 100 -18.53 5.41 -1.30
N GLU A 101 -17.36 5.74 -0.75
CA GLU A 101 -17.23 6.65 0.38
C GLU A 101 -17.67 8.09 0.06
N ILE A 102 -17.48 8.56 -1.17
CA ILE A 102 -17.95 9.89 -1.61
C ILE A 102 -19.46 9.92 -1.88
N TYR A 103 -20.03 8.82 -2.39
CA TYR A 103 -21.46 8.73 -2.69
C TYR A 103 -22.33 8.69 -1.43
N ASP A 104 -21.79 8.20 -0.30
CA ASP A 104 -22.35 8.25 1.06
C ASP A 104 -23.88 8.07 1.13
N PHE A 105 -24.37 6.92 0.63
CA PHE A 105 -25.80 6.65 0.62
C PHE A 105 -26.31 6.27 2.03
N PRO A 106 -27.53 6.71 2.40
CA PRO A 106 -28.12 6.37 3.69
C PRO A 106 -28.32 4.85 3.83
N PRO A 107 -28.19 4.28 5.04
CA PRO A 107 -28.23 2.84 5.25
C PRO A 107 -29.49 2.21 4.66
N TYR A 108 -29.29 1.25 3.74
CA TYR A 108 -30.40 0.57 3.09
C TYR A 108 -31.03 -0.43 4.08
N GLY A 109 -32.26 -0.15 4.51
CA GLY A 109 -32.98 -0.98 5.48
C GLY A 109 -32.36 -1.01 6.89
N GLY A 110 -31.40 -0.13 7.20
CA GLY A 110 -30.72 -0.09 8.51
C GLY A 110 -29.57 -1.08 8.69
N TYR A 111 -29.21 -1.87 7.66
CA TYR A 111 -28.19 -2.92 7.79
C TYR A 111 -26.84 -2.58 7.12
N PHE A 112 -26.86 -1.97 5.92
CA PHE A 112 -25.65 -1.66 5.18
C PHE A 112 -25.73 -0.25 4.60
N ASP A 113 -24.72 0.57 4.93
CA ASP A 113 -24.44 1.86 4.31
C ASP A 113 -23.16 1.80 3.45
N ALA A 114 -22.85 2.89 2.75
CA ALA A 114 -21.64 3.00 1.95
C ALA A 114 -20.35 2.70 2.74
N HIS A 115 -20.31 3.12 4.01
CA HIS A 115 -19.16 2.98 4.89
C HIS A 115 -18.93 1.51 5.31
N SER A 116 -19.99 0.77 5.59
CA SER A 116 -19.94 -0.66 5.92
C SER A 116 -19.48 -1.50 4.73
N ILE A 117 -19.91 -1.16 3.51
CA ILE A 117 -19.45 -1.80 2.27
C ILE A 117 -17.98 -1.47 2.02
N TRP A 118 -17.55 -0.26 2.31
CA TRP A 118 -16.15 0.14 2.26
C TRP A 118 -15.30 -0.75 3.18
N HIS A 119 -15.67 -0.89 4.46
CA HIS A 119 -14.95 -1.75 5.41
C HIS A 119 -14.89 -3.21 4.94
N LEU A 120 -15.99 -3.73 4.38
CA LEU A 120 -16.04 -5.08 3.83
C LEU A 120 -15.08 -5.24 2.64
N ALA A 121 -14.97 -4.24 1.77
CA ALA A 121 -14.09 -4.27 0.61
C ALA A 121 -12.60 -4.26 0.99
N ILE A 122 -12.23 -3.65 2.12
CA ILE A 122 -10.83 -3.59 2.60
C ILE A 122 -10.29 -4.97 3.00
N VAL A 123 -11.12 -5.87 3.52
CA VAL A 123 -10.69 -7.20 4.00
C VAL A 123 -10.04 -8.05 2.88
N PRO A 124 -10.72 -8.37 1.76
CA PRO A 124 -10.11 -9.13 0.68
C PRO A 124 -8.97 -8.37 -0.02
N LEU A 125 -9.08 -7.03 -0.08
CA LEU A 125 -8.04 -6.17 -0.65
C LEU A 125 -6.71 -6.31 0.11
N THR A 126 -6.77 -6.34 1.43
CA THR A 126 -5.61 -6.50 2.31
C THR A 126 -4.93 -7.86 2.11
N ILE A 127 -5.71 -8.92 1.94
CA ILE A 127 -5.18 -10.27 1.66
C ILE A 127 -4.46 -10.29 0.31
N LEU A 128 -5.05 -9.67 -0.72
CA LEU A 128 -4.44 -9.57 -2.04
C LEU A 128 -3.15 -8.75 -2.01
N TRP A 129 -3.16 -7.66 -1.25
CA TRP A 129 -2.00 -6.80 -1.02
C TRP A 129 -0.83 -7.54 -0.38
N TRP A 130 -1.13 -8.34 0.65
CA TRP A 130 -0.15 -9.20 1.31
C TRP A 130 0.43 -10.23 0.34
N SER A 131 -0.43 -10.85 -0.48
CA SER A 131 0.01 -11.79 -1.50
C SER A 131 0.95 -11.16 -2.53
N PHE A 132 0.65 -9.95 -3.00
CA PHE A 132 1.55 -9.20 -3.89
C PHE A 132 2.89 -8.89 -3.22
N THR A 133 2.88 -8.45 -1.97
CA THR A 133 4.10 -8.10 -1.21
C THR A 133 5.03 -9.31 -1.05
N ARG A 134 4.45 -10.48 -0.77
CA ARG A 134 5.22 -11.74 -0.72
C ARG A 134 5.85 -12.06 -2.07
N ASP A 135 5.09 -11.95 -3.16
CA ASP A 135 5.60 -12.21 -4.50
C ASP A 135 6.75 -11.25 -4.89
N ASP A 136 6.66 -9.96 -4.53
CA ASP A 136 7.72 -8.97 -4.78
C ASP A 136 9.00 -9.31 -3.99
N ALA A 137 8.86 -9.76 -2.75
CA ALA A 137 9.99 -10.20 -1.93
C ALA A 137 10.69 -11.45 -2.54
N GLU A 138 9.91 -12.43 -3.01
CA GLU A 138 10.43 -13.65 -3.66
C GLU A 138 11.11 -13.33 -5.00
N PHE A 139 10.50 -12.45 -5.81
CA PHE A 139 11.05 -12.01 -7.08
C PHE A 139 12.41 -11.30 -6.90
N ARG A 140 12.50 -10.38 -5.94
CA ARG A 140 13.77 -9.69 -5.63
C ARG A 140 14.84 -10.68 -5.19
N THR A 141 14.51 -11.56 -4.25
CA THR A 141 15.47 -12.54 -3.71
C THR A 141 16.00 -13.48 -4.80
N SER A 142 15.13 -14.00 -5.67
CA SER A 142 15.53 -14.88 -6.77
C SER A 142 16.39 -14.18 -7.81
N SER A 143 16.07 -12.92 -8.17
CA SER A 143 16.86 -12.12 -9.10
C SER A 143 18.30 -11.89 -8.62
N LEU A 144 18.47 -11.68 -7.30
CA LEU A 144 19.78 -11.56 -6.67
C LEU A 144 20.55 -12.86 -6.72
N LEU A 145 19.94 -13.97 -6.28
CA LEU A 145 20.60 -15.26 -6.26
C LEU A 145 21.12 -15.64 -7.64
N LYS A 146 20.35 -15.34 -8.69
CA LYS A 146 20.77 -15.54 -10.08
C LYS A 146 21.98 -14.67 -10.44
N LYS A 147 21.95 -13.37 -10.12
CA LYS A 147 23.05 -12.43 -10.37
C LYS A 147 24.35 -12.85 -9.66
N PHE A 148 24.26 -13.36 -8.43
CA PHE A 148 25.41 -13.88 -7.68
C PHE A 148 25.99 -15.14 -8.31
N LYS A 149 25.16 -16.12 -8.68
CA LYS A 149 25.63 -17.33 -9.38
C LYS A 149 26.34 -17.00 -10.69
N THR A 150 25.88 -16.01 -11.43
CA THR A 150 26.54 -15.56 -12.67
C THR A 150 27.88 -14.87 -12.41
N LYS A 151 28.03 -14.12 -11.31
CA LYS A 151 29.29 -13.45 -10.94
C LYS A 151 30.34 -14.38 -10.33
N ALA A 152 29.92 -15.52 -9.78
CA ALA A 152 30.80 -16.50 -9.13
C ALA A 152 31.37 -17.55 -10.10
N LYS A 153 30.94 -17.54 -11.36
CA LYS A 153 31.44 -18.38 -12.45
C LYS A 153 32.40 -17.55 -13.31
#